data_AF-A0A6G7T4K3-F1
#
_entry.id   AF-A0A6G7T4K3-F1
#
_cell.length_a   1.000
_cell.length_b   1.000
_cell.length_c   1.000
_cell.angle_alpha   90.00
_cell.angle_beta   90.00
_cell.angle_gamma   90.00
#
_symmetry.space_group_name_H-M   'P 1'
#
loop_
_entity.id
_entity.type
_entity.pdbx_description
1 polymer ?
#
loop_
_entity_poly.entity_id
_entity_poly.type
_entity_poly.pdbx_seq_one_letter_code
_entity_poly.pdbx_strand_id
1 'polypeptide(L)'
;MLCSRIRTALSARLDGEELPPGLTARRLDGHLAGCQDCRRWNAQALALTAGLDRTTAHREDDRAAADVLLARLRSASVMPGPVSPGTADTGGKRAG
;
A
#
# COMPACT_ATOMS: atom_id res chain seq x y z
N MET A 1 5.51 -20.14 -32.20
CA MET A 1 5.50 -18.73 -31.71
C MET A 1 6.78 -18.50 -30.92
N LEU A 2 7.36 -17.31 -30.99
CA LEU A 2 8.59 -16.98 -30.28
C LEU A 2 8.31 -16.82 -28.77
N CYS A 3 9.12 -17.47 -27.92
CA CYS A 3 8.98 -17.38 -26.46
C CYS A 3 9.05 -15.93 -25.96
N SER A 4 9.80 -15.05 -26.62
CA SER A 4 9.83 -13.61 -26.32
C SER A 4 8.45 -12.97 -26.41
N ARG A 5 7.71 -13.19 -27.52
CA ARG A 5 6.35 -12.66 -27.71
C ARG A 5 5.37 -13.21 -26.68
N ILE A 6 5.56 -14.46 -26.26
CA ILE A 6 4.75 -15.09 -25.22
C ILE A 6 5.03 -14.42 -23.86
N ARG A 7 6.29 -14.18 -23.50
CA ARG A 7 6.64 -13.49 -22.25
C ARG A 7 6.10 -12.07 -22.21
N THR A 8 6.12 -11.33 -23.33
CA THR A 8 5.47 -10.01 -23.43
C THR A 8 3.97 -10.11 -23.12
N ALA A 9 3.28 -11.09 -23.70
CA ALA A 9 1.85 -11.26 -23.45
C ALA A 9 1.51 -11.71 -22.03
N LEU A 10 2.38 -12.50 -21.40
CA LEU A 10 2.23 -12.86 -19.99
C LEU A 10 2.46 -11.65 -19.08
N SER A 11 3.42 -10.78 -19.39
CA SER A 11 3.60 -9.51 -18.68
C SER A 11 2.34 -8.66 -18.77
N ALA A 12 1.85 -8.40 -19.98
CA ALA A 12 0.61 -7.65 -20.18
C ALA A 12 -0.56 -8.23 -19.34
N ARG A 13 -0.72 -9.55 -19.32
CA ARG A 13 -1.74 -10.22 -18.49
C ARG A 13 -1.53 -10.00 -16.98
N LEU A 14 -0.29 -10.00 -16.50
CA LEU A 14 0.03 -9.72 -15.09
C LEU A 14 -0.30 -8.27 -14.72
N ASP A 15 -0.04 -7.36 -15.64
CA ASP A 15 -0.26 -5.92 -15.48
C ASP A 15 -1.74 -5.53 -15.73
N GLY A 16 -2.60 -6.49 -16.09
CA GLY A 16 -4.02 -6.26 -16.41
C GLY A 16 -4.27 -5.60 -17.76
N GLU A 17 -3.26 -5.58 -18.64
CA GLU A 17 -3.30 -5.01 -19.97
C GLU A 17 -3.85 -5.98 -21.03
N GLU A 18 -4.25 -5.42 -22.18
CA GLU A 18 -4.70 -6.18 -23.34
C GLU A 18 -3.55 -6.99 -23.97
N LEU A 19 -3.87 -8.15 -24.54
CA LEU A 19 -2.86 -8.99 -25.17
C LEU A 19 -2.32 -8.33 -26.46
N PRO A 20 -1.04 -8.56 -26.80
CA PRO A 20 -0.47 -8.07 -28.05
C PRO A 20 -1.30 -8.50 -29.27
N PRO A 21 -1.49 -7.63 -30.28
CA PRO A 21 -2.31 -7.94 -31.44
C PRO A 21 -1.97 -9.29 -32.08
N GLY A 22 -3.01 -10.04 -32.45
CA GLY A 22 -2.90 -11.36 -33.06
C GLY A 22 -2.54 -12.49 -32.09
N LEU A 23 -2.39 -12.21 -30.79
CA LEU A 23 -2.29 -13.22 -29.75
C LEU A 23 -3.62 -13.34 -29.00
N THR A 24 -4.10 -14.56 -28.80
CA THR A 24 -5.32 -14.84 -28.04
C THR A 24 -4.97 -15.58 -26.76
N ALA A 25 -5.85 -15.52 -25.75
CA ALA A 25 -5.69 -16.29 -24.53
C ALA A 25 -5.48 -17.78 -24.82
N ARG A 26 -6.29 -18.37 -25.70
CA ARG A 26 -6.15 -19.77 -26.13
C ARG A 26 -4.78 -20.08 -26.76
N ARG A 27 -4.23 -19.18 -27.59
CA ARG A 27 -2.89 -19.36 -28.18
C ARG A 27 -1.80 -19.30 -27.12
N LEU A 28 -1.96 -18.41 -26.14
CA LEU A 28 -1.05 -18.27 -25.01
C LEU A 28 -1.06 -19.53 -24.13
N ASP A 29 -2.26 -20.00 -23.75
CA ASP A 29 -2.42 -21.20 -22.92
C ASP A 29 -1.92 -22.46 -23.64
N GLY A 30 -2.17 -22.57 -24.96
CA GLY A 30 -1.62 -23.64 -25.78
C GLY A 30 -0.08 -23.64 -25.82
N HIS A 31 0.55 -22.48 -25.82
CA HIS A 31 2.02 -22.42 -25.70
C HIS A 31 2.50 -22.83 -24.31
N LEU A 32 1.81 -22.42 -23.25
CA LEU A 32 2.15 -22.81 -21.88
C LEU A 32 2.01 -24.32 -21.66
N ALA A 33 1.07 -24.99 -22.34
CA ALA A 33 0.99 -26.45 -22.31
C ALA A 33 2.26 -27.11 -22.88
N GLY A 34 2.83 -26.55 -23.96
CA GLY A 34 3.99 -27.12 -24.65
C GLY A 34 5.37 -26.64 -24.20
N CYS A 35 5.49 -25.48 -23.56
CA CYS A 35 6.80 -24.85 -23.29
C CYS A 35 7.11 -24.76 -21.78
N GLN A 36 8.07 -25.58 -21.32
CA GLN A 36 8.50 -25.58 -19.91
C GLN A 36 9.14 -24.25 -19.49
N ASP A 37 9.94 -23.64 -20.35
CA ASP A 37 10.62 -22.38 -20.02
C ASP A 37 9.63 -21.23 -19.79
N CYS A 38 8.60 -21.14 -20.62
CA CYS A 38 7.55 -20.13 -20.45
C CYS A 38 6.69 -20.41 -19.21
N ARG A 39 6.42 -21.68 -18.86
CA ARG A 39 5.77 -22.00 -17.57
C ARG A 39 6.61 -21.57 -16.37
N ARG A 40 7.90 -21.89 -16.39
CA ARG A 40 8.83 -21.51 -15.32
C ARG A 40 8.95 -20.00 -15.20
N TRP A 41 9.06 -19.31 -16.33
CA TRP A 41 9.11 -17.85 -16.36
C TRP A 41 7.82 -17.26 -15.77
N ASN A 42 6.64 -17.76 -16.17
CA ASN A 42 5.35 -17.27 -15.66
C ASN A 42 5.21 -17.46 -14.14
N ALA A 43 5.61 -18.63 -13.63
CA ALA A 43 5.57 -18.91 -12.19
C ALA A 43 6.48 -17.96 -11.39
N GLN A 44 7.68 -17.66 -11.91
CA GLN A 44 8.60 -16.70 -11.27
C GLN A 44 8.03 -15.28 -11.31
N ALA A 45 7.45 -14.87 -12.44
CA ALA A 45 6.84 -13.55 -12.58
C ALA A 45 5.67 -13.37 -11.59
N LEU A 46 4.77 -14.35 -11.50
CA LEU A 46 3.67 -14.36 -10.51
C LEU A 46 4.17 -14.26 -9.07
N ALA A 47 5.21 -15.04 -8.72
CA ALA A 47 5.79 -15.02 -7.39
C ALA A 47 6.42 -13.65 -7.06
N LEU A 48 7.09 -13.03 -8.04
CA LEU A 48 7.66 -11.70 -7.89
C LEU A 48 6.58 -10.63 -7.70
N THR A 49 5.56 -10.59 -8.57
CA THR A 49 4.44 -9.65 -8.46
C THR A 49 3.76 -9.76 -7.09
N ALA A 50 3.44 -10.97 -6.64
CA ALA A 50 2.85 -11.17 -5.32
C ALA A 50 3.78 -10.70 -4.18
N GLY A 51 5.10 -10.83 -4.33
CA GLY A 51 6.07 -10.29 -3.37
C GLY A 51 6.10 -8.77 -3.32
N LEU A 52 6.01 -8.12 -4.47
CA LEU A 52 5.92 -6.67 -4.58
C LEU A 52 4.62 -6.16 -3.96
N ASP A 53 3.48 -6.78 -4.25
CA ASP A 53 2.17 -6.42 -3.69
C ASP A 53 2.14 -6.51 -2.16
N ARG A 54 2.78 -7.52 -1.58
CA ARG A 54 2.91 -7.61 -0.11
C ARG A 54 3.79 -6.51 0.46
N THR A 55 4.86 -6.16 -0.26
CA THR A 55 5.79 -5.11 0.17
C THR A 55 5.11 -3.73 0.12
N THR A 56 4.31 -3.45 -0.91
CA THR A 56 3.54 -2.21 -1.00
C THR A 56 2.49 -2.13 0.09
N ALA A 57 1.74 -3.20 0.34
CA ALA A 57 0.78 -3.25 1.45
C ALA A 57 1.45 -2.98 2.81
N HIS A 58 2.59 -3.63 3.09
CA HIS A 58 3.34 -3.36 4.33
C HIS A 58 3.77 -1.89 4.47
N ARG A 59 4.17 -1.24 3.37
CA ARG A 59 4.54 0.19 3.39
C ARG A 59 3.35 1.09 3.71
N GLU A 60 2.15 0.72 3.29
CA GLU A 60 0.92 1.44 3.62
C GLU A 60 0.55 1.27 5.09
N ASP A 61 0.66 0.06 5.62
CA ASP A 61 0.45 -0.23 7.05
C ASP A 61 1.45 0.53 7.94
N ASP A 62 2.73 0.50 7.60
CA ASP A 62 3.79 1.23 8.31
C ASP A 62 3.52 2.75 8.29
N ARG A 63 3.05 3.27 7.16
CA ARG A 63 2.69 4.68 7.03
C ARG A 63 1.50 5.04 7.93
N ALA A 64 0.45 4.22 7.94
CA ALA A 64 -0.69 4.41 8.82
C ALA A 64 -0.28 4.37 10.31
N ALA A 65 0.61 3.44 10.68
CA ALA A 65 1.14 3.36 12.04
C ALA A 65 1.94 4.61 12.43
N ALA A 66 2.77 5.12 11.52
CA ALA A 66 3.52 6.36 11.72
C ALA A 66 2.59 7.57 11.91
N ASP A 67 1.53 7.68 11.11
CA ASP A 67 0.54 8.76 11.21
C ASP A 67 -0.21 8.72 12.56
N VAL A 68 -0.58 7.53 13.03
CA VAL A 68 -1.18 7.34 14.37
C VAL A 68 -0.22 7.75 15.48
N LEU A 69 1.05 7.35 15.40
CA LEU A 69 2.06 7.75 16.36
C LEU A 69 2.24 9.27 16.38
N LEU A 70 2.33 9.90 15.21
CA LEU A 70 2.49 11.34 15.09
C LEU A 70 1.28 12.09 15.68
N ALA A 71 0.05 11.62 15.42
CA ALA A 71 -1.15 12.19 16.00
C ALA A 71 -1.12 12.14 17.54
N ARG A 72 -0.72 11.01 18.12
CA ARG A 72 -0.58 10.85 19.59
C ARG A 72 0.46 11.81 20.17
N LEU A 73 1.62 11.93 19.52
CA LEU A 73 2.69 12.84 19.97
C LEU A 73 2.22 14.31 19.94
N ARG A 74 1.48 14.70 18.91
CA ARG A 74 0.87 16.04 18.84
C ARG A 74 -0.12 16.27 19.97
N SER A 75 -1.03 15.33 20.23
CA SER A 75 -1.97 15.44 21.35
C SER A 75 -1.27 15.54 22.71
N ALA A 76 -0.21 14.75 22.93
CA ALA A 76 0.57 14.79 24.16
C ALA A 76 1.38 16.10 24.32
N SER A 77 1.78 16.73 23.22
CA SER A 77 2.43 18.05 23.25
C SER A 77 1.45 19.20 23.58
N VAL A 78 0.15 18.99 23.37
CA VAL A 78 -0.95 19.90 23.75
C VAL A 78 -1.50 19.52 25.13
N MET A 79 -0.62 19.20 26.10
CA MET A 79 -1.07 19.17 27.49
C MET A 79 -1.31 20.62 27.96
N PRO A 80 -2.48 20.96 28.54
CA PRO A 80 -2.71 22.29 29.07
C PRO A 80 -1.73 22.52 30.23
N GLY A 81 -1.01 23.64 30.19
CA GLY A 81 -0.24 24.12 31.35
C GLY A 81 -1.16 24.21 32.58
N PRO A 82 -0.62 24.04 33.81
CA PRO A 82 -1.44 24.05 35.02
C PRO A 82 -2.28 25.32 35.06
N VAL A 83 -3.61 25.17 35.09
CA VAL A 83 -4.52 26.28 35.33
C VAL A 83 -4.25 26.79 36.74
N SER A 84 -3.66 27.98 36.85
CA SER A 84 -3.53 28.67 38.13
C SER A 84 -4.93 28.86 38.71
N PRO A 85 -5.22 28.38 39.94
CA PRO A 85 -6.52 28.61 40.54
C PRO A 85 -6.66 30.11 40.80
N GLY A 86 -7.62 30.73 40.12
CA GLY A 86 -7.97 32.13 40.33
C GLY A 86 -8.31 32.37 41.78
N THR A 87 -7.62 33.31 42.41
CA THR A 87 -7.93 33.81 43.74
C THR A 87 -9.34 34.41 43.73
N ALA A 88 -10.27 33.72 44.38
CA ALA A 88 -11.52 34.30 44.82
C ALA A 88 -11.20 35.37 45.88
N ASP A 89 -11.20 36.64 45.49
CA ASP A 89 -11.23 37.75 46.45
C ASP A 89 -12.68 38.09 46.78
N THR A 90 -13.20 37.44 47.81
CA THR A 90 -14.41 37.85 48.54
C THR A 90 -14.10 39.12 49.33
N GLY A 91 -14.07 40.26 48.64
CA GLY A 91 -13.89 41.58 49.23
C GLY A 91 -15.20 42.34 49.39
N GLY A 92 -16.07 41.90 50.31
CA GLY A 92 -17.20 42.72 50.74
C GLY A 92 -16.75 43.87 51.63
N LYS A 93 -17.09 45.12 51.30
CA LYS A 93 -17.26 46.17 52.31
C LYS A 93 -18.25 47.26 51.86
N ARG A 94 -19.32 47.41 52.66
CA ARG A 94 -20.30 48.50 52.65
C ARG A 94 -19.70 49.77 53.27
N ALA A 95 -20.10 50.93 52.75
CA ALA A 95 -20.32 52.24 53.39
C ALA A 95 -20.29 53.28 52.25
N GLY A 96 -21.17 54.27 52.14
CA GLY A 96 -22.21 54.84 52.99
C GLY A 96 -22.61 56.14 52.30
#